data_AF-A0A5E6N784-F1
#
_entry.id   AF-A0A5E6N784-F1
#
_cell.length_a   1.000
_cell.length_b   1.000
_cell.length_c   1.000
_cell.angle_alpha   90.00
_cell.angle_beta   90.00
_cell.angle_gamma   90.00
#
_symmetry.space_group_name_H-M   'P 1'
#
loop_
_entity.id
_entity.type
_entity.pdbx_description
1 polymer ?
#
loop_
_entity_poly.entity_id
_entity_poly.type
_entity_poly.pdbx_seq_one_letter_code
_entity_poly.pdbx_strand_id
1 'polypeptide(L)' 'MRRLWESLGFKVSRLIRIRFGEIRLPDNLRANQVDTLKPGQVKLLLDAVNLKG' A
#
# COMPACT_ATOMS: atom_id res chain seq x y z
N MET A 1 -6.49 11.59 -3.09
CA MET A 1 -7.16 11.46 -1.78
C MET A 1 -7.30 12.79 -1.05
N ARG A 2 -6.21 13.50 -0.71
CA ARG A 2 -6.30 14.79 0.01
C ARG A 2 -7.22 15.83 -0.68
N ARG A 3 -6.99 16.08 -1.98
CA ARG A 3 -7.83 16.99 -2.78
C ARG A 3 -9.31 16.61 -2.84
N LEU A 4 -9.63 15.31 -2.86
CA LEU A 4 -11.01 14.80 -2.89
C LEU A 4 -11.75 15.16 -1.59
N TRP A 5 -11.10 14.96 -0.45
CA TRP A 5 -11.68 15.33 0.85
C TRP A 5 -11.80 16.84 1.01
N GLU A 6 -10.79 17.58 0.55
CA GLU A 6 -10.82 19.04 0.58
C GLU A 6 -11.94 19.62 -0.28
N SER A 7 -12.23 19.03 -1.46
CA SER A 7 -13.38 19.45 -2.29
C SER A 7 -14.74 19.23 -1.64
N LEU A 8 -14.81 18.36 -0.62
CA LEU A 8 -16.01 18.09 0.16
C LEU A 8 -16.03 18.89 1.49
N GLY A 9 -15.06 19.79 1.70
CA GLY A 9 -14.97 20.63 2.89
C GLY A 9 -14.28 19.97 4.10
N PHE A 10 -13.65 18.81 3.93
CA PHE A 10 -12.97 18.11 5.02
C PHE A 10 -11.45 18.37 5.02
N LYS A 11 -10.89 18.60 6.21
CA LYS A 11 -9.44 18.70 6.42
C LYS A 11 -8.86 17.34 6.80
N VAL A 12 -7.88 16.85 6.03
CA VAL A 12 -7.17 15.60 6.34
C VAL A 12 -5.97 15.88 7.24
N SER A 13 -6.06 15.53 8.52
CA SER A 13 -4.97 15.68 9.50
C SER A 13 -3.87 14.62 9.37
N ARG A 14 -4.22 13.40 8.96
CA ARG A 14 -3.29 12.28 8.75
C ARG A 14 -3.77 11.38 7.62
N LEU A 15 -2.83 10.90 6.79
CA LEU A 15 -3.09 9.94 5.73
C LEU A 15 -1.95 8.93 5.68
N ILE A 16 -2.27 7.64 5.84
CA ILE A 16 -1.30 6.54 5.76
C ILE A 16 -1.83 5.53 4.75
N ARG A 17 -0.95 5.04 3.87
CA ARG A 17 -1.25 3.91 3.00
C ARG A 17 -0.91 2.62 3.72
N ILE A 18 -1.92 1.83 4.06
CA ILE A 18 -1.78 0.55 4.80
C ILE A 18 -1.72 -0.69 3.90
N ARG A 19 -1.95 -0.53 2.60
CA ARG A 19 -1.97 -1.63 1.62
C ARG A 19 -1.69 -1.10 0.21
N PHE A 20 -1.08 -1.92 -0.62
CA PHE A 20 -0.94 -1.72 -2.06
C PHE A 20 -1.16 -3.06 -2.79
N GLY A 21 -2.18 -3.14 -3.64
CA GLY A 21 -2.63 -4.42 -4.19
C GLY A 21 -2.92 -5.43 -3.08
N GLU A 22 -2.40 -6.65 -3.24
CA GLU A 22 -2.52 -7.72 -2.24
C GLU A 22 -1.58 -7.56 -1.04
N ILE A 23 -0.63 -6.62 -1.07
CA ILE A 23 0.39 -6.45 -0.03
C ILE A 23 -0.09 -5.46 1.04
N ARG A 24 -0.25 -5.93 2.28
CA ARG A 24 -0.50 -5.09 3.47
C ARG A 24 0.80 -4.56 4.06
N LEU A 25 0.75 -3.40 4.68
CA LEU A 25 1.82 -2.87 5.52
C LEU A 25 1.97 -3.79 6.75
N PRO A 26 3.14 -4.41 6.98
CA PRO A 26 3.35 -5.27 8.14
C PRO A 26 3.29 -4.46 9.45
N ASP A 27 2.61 -4.98 10.46
CA ASP A 27 2.45 -4.28 11.76
C ASP A 27 3.77 -4.05 12.50
N ASN A 28 4.78 -4.89 12.23
CA ASN A 28 6.11 -4.80 12.81
C ASN A 28 7.07 -3.89 12.04
N LEU A 29 6.69 -3.40 10.85
CA LEU A 29 7.54 -2.54 10.03
C LEU A 29 7.39 -1.08 10.49
N ARG A 30 8.44 -0.53 11.10
CA ARG A 30 8.41 0.85 11.61
C ARG A 30 8.57 1.85 10.47
N ALA A 31 8.26 3.12 10.77
CA ALA A 31 8.52 4.22 9.85
C ALA A 31 10.00 4.24 9.42
N ASN A 32 10.23 4.54 8.13
CA ASN A 32 11.53 4.56 7.48
C ASN A 32 12.26 3.19 7.40
N GLN A 33 11.58 2.08 7.68
CA GLN A 33 12.10 0.74 7.43
C GLN A 33 11.56 0.17 6.12
N VAL A 34 12.31 -0.78 5.57
CA VAL A 34 11.93 -1.56 4.39
C VAL A 34 12.10 -3.05 4.69
N ASP A 35 11.26 -3.87 4.06
CA ASP A 35 11.37 -5.32 4.11
C ASP A 35 11.27 -5.87 2.68
N THR A 36 11.99 -6.95 2.41
CA THR A 36 12.00 -7.58 1.09
C THR A 36 10.78 -8.48 0.95
N LEU A 37 10.06 -8.35 -0.16
CA LEU A 37 8.90 -9.21 -0.42
C LEU A 37 9.32 -10.68 -0.54
N LYS A 38 8.55 -11.55 0.12
CA LYS A 38 8.72 -13.00 -0.02
C LYS A 38 8.31 -13.44 -1.43
N PRO A 39 8.83 -14.56 -1.97
CA PRO A 39 8.49 -15.01 -3.32
C PRO A 39 6.99 -15.13 -3.59
N GLY A 40 6.20 -15.60 -2.61
CA GLY A 40 4.74 -15.66 -2.74
C GLY A 40 4.08 -14.28 -2.84
N GLN A 41 4.61 -13.26 -2.16
CA GLN A 41 4.12 -11.89 -2.26
C GLN A 41 4.44 -11.26 -3.61
N VAL A 42 5.61 -11.57 -4.17
CA VAL A 42 5.97 -11.15 -5.53
C VAL A 42 5.01 -11.78 -6.54
N LYS A 43 4.74 -13.08 -6.41
CA LYS A 43 3.79 -13.79 -7.28
C LYS A 43 2.40 -13.15 -7.25
N LEU A 44 1.87 -12.81 -6.06
CA LEU A 44 0.58 -12.13 -5.93
C LEU A 44 0.53 -10.81 -6.71
N LEU A 45 1.62 -10.04 -6.72
CA LEU A 45 1.68 -8.78 -7.46
C LEU A 45 1.73 -9.01 -8.97
N LEU A 46 2.49 -10.02 -9.43
CA LEU A 46 2.59 -10.38 -10.85
C LEU A 46 1.25 -10.87 -11.40
N ASP A 47 0.59 -11.77 -10.67
CA ASP A 47 -0.73 -12.31 -11.02
C ASP A 47 -1.77 -11.19 -11.11
N ALA A 48 -1.75 -10.22 -10.19
CA ALA A 48 -2.69 -9.09 -10.16
C ALA A 48 -2.64 -8.19 -11.41
N VAL A 49 -1.53 -8.21 -12.15
CA VAL A 49 -1.36 -7.45 -13.40
C VAL A 49 -1.23 -8.35 -14.63
N ASN A 50 -1.61 -9.62 -14.51
CA ASN A 50 -1.52 -10.63 -15.57
C ASN A 50 -0.10 -10.81 -16.15
N LEU A 51 0.93 -10.56 -15.34
CA LEU A 51 2.30 -10.88 -15.68
C LEU A 51 2.60 -12.30 -15.18
N LYS A 52 2.97 -13.21 -16.09
CA LYS A 52 3.39 -14.57 -15.72
C LYS A 52 4.85 -14.52 -15.29
N GLY A 53 5.13 -14.92 -14.05
CA GLY A 53 6.48 -15.11 -13.50
C GLY A 53 6.59 -16.37 -12.67
#